data_AF-A0A958F3B0-F1
#
_entry.id   AF-A0A958F3B0-F1
#
_cell.length_a   1.000
_cell.length_b   1.000
_cell.length_c   1.000
_cell.angle_alpha   90.00
_cell.angle_beta   90.00
_cell.angle_gamma   90.00
#
_symmetry.space_group_name_H-M   'P 1'
#
loop_
_entity.id
_entity.type
_entity.pdbx_description
1 polymer ?
#
loop_
_entity_poly.entity_id
_entity_poly.type
_entity_poly.pdbx_seq_one_letter_code
_entity_poly.pdbx_strand_id
1 'polypeptide(L)'
;MAYDVQNFQQEVIQKSFEKPVLVDFWAEWCGPCKILGPVLEKLAEKHNDKWVLAKVNTEVHQELAMQYGIRGIPNVKLFIDGQVTDEFTGAMPEAAIEQWLQKAIPSKFAQHVAQAADLLQRGDIQKSQEILE
;
A
#
# COMPACT_ATOMS: atom_id res chain seq x y z
N MET A 1 -10.96 3.47 14.78
CA MET A 1 -11.74 2.21 14.67
C MET A 1 -11.05 1.37 13.63
N ALA A 2 -10.64 0.14 13.98
CA ALA A 2 -10.01 -0.77 13.04
C ALA A 2 -11.04 -1.15 11.96
N TYR A 3 -10.97 -0.53 10.79
CA TYR A 3 -11.84 -0.86 9.67
C TYR A 3 -11.30 -2.11 8.98
N ASP A 4 -12.04 -3.21 9.07
CA ASP A 4 -11.78 -4.43 8.30
C ASP A 4 -12.38 -4.28 6.91
N VAL A 5 -11.61 -4.65 5.88
CA VAL A 5 -12.06 -4.51 4.49
C VAL A 5 -13.34 -5.30 4.24
N GLN A 6 -14.28 -4.68 3.54
CA GLN A 6 -15.52 -5.33 3.12
C GLN A 6 -15.45 -5.79 1.67
N ASN A 7 -14.74 -5.02 0.82
CA ASN A 7 -14.55 -5.35 -0.59
C ASN A 7 -13.09 -5.16 -0.99
N PHE A 8 -12.29 -6.22 -0.87
CA PHE A 8 -10.87 -6.20 -1.18
C PHE A 8 -10.56 -5.72 -2.61
N GLN A 9 -11.38 -6.11 -3.59
CA GLN A 9 -11.18 -5.70 -4.98
C GLN A 9 -11.27 -4.19 -5.14
N GLN A 10 -12.29 -3.55 -4.57
CA GLN A 10 -12.43 -2.09 -4.69
C GLN A 10 -11.47 -1.36 -3.77
N GLU A 11 -11.30 -1.82 -2.53
CA GLU A 11 -10.60 -1.07 -1.50
C GLU A 11 -9.09 -1.23 -1.54
N VAL A 12 -8.59 -2.32 -2.10
CA VAL A 12 -7.16 -2.56 -2.25
C VAL A 12 -6.76 -2.51 -3.71
N ILE A 13 -7.33 -3.39 -4.55
CA ILE A 13 -6.85 -3.53 -5.93
C ILE A 13 -7.14 -2.26 -6.74
N GLN A 14 -8.39 -1.80 -6.81
CA GLN A 14 -8.73 -0.61 -7.58
C GLN A 14 -8.07 0.66 -7.02
N LYS A 15 -8.09 0.86 -5.70
CA LYS A 15 -7.43 2.01 -5.07
C LYS A 15 -5.91 2.03 -5.31
N SER A 16 -5.26 0.87 -5.46
CA SER A 16 -3.81 0.80 -5.69
C SER A 16 -3.35 1.37 -7.04
N PHE A 17 -4.26 1.56 -8.00
CA PHE A 17 -3.98 2.28 -9.25
C PHE A 17 -4.01 3.81 -9.07
N GLU A 18 -4.64 4.31 -7.99
CA GLU A 18 -4.70 5.73 -7.68
C GLU A 18 -3.58 6.14 -6.69
N LYS A 19 -3.38 5.31 -5.66
CA LYS A 19 -2.36 5.51 -4.63
C LYS A 19 -1.96 4.21 -3.97
N PRO A 20 -0.71 4.07 -3.51
CA PRO A 20 -0.25 2.86 -2.83
C PRO A 20 -1.17 2.46 -1.67
N VAL A 21 -1.51 1.17 -1.59
CA VAL A 21 -2.34 0.60 -0.52
C VAL A 21 -1.50 -0.33 0.33
N LEU A 22 -1.36 0.00 1.61
CA LEU A 22 -0.72 -0.85 2.60
C LEU A 22 -1.78 -1.74 3.26
N VAL A 23 -1.62 -3.04 3.16
CA VAL A 23 -2.57 -4.03 3.72
C VAL A 23 -1.94 -4.72 4.92
N ASP A 24 -2.56 -4.57 6.09
CA ASP A 24 -2.20 -5.27 7.34
C ASP A 24 -3.07 -6.52 7.51
N PHE A 25 -2.48 -7.70 7.36
CA PHE A 25 -3.13 -8.99 7.64
C PHE A 25 -2.96 -9.33 9.13
N TRP A 26 -4.08 -9.37 9.85
CA TRP A 26 -4.12 -9.44 11.31
C TRP A 26 -5.17 -10.43 11.84
N ALA A 27 -5.23 -10.59 13.17
CA ALA A 27 -6.29 -11.31 13.89
C ALA A 27 -6.40 -10.82 15.34
N GLU A 28 -7.52 -11.06 16.02
CA GLU A 28 -7.79 -10.57 17.39
C GLU A 28 -6.91 -11.22 18.47
N TRP A 29 -6.54 -12.49 18.26
CA TRP A 29 -5.66 -13.24 19.16
C TRP A 29 -4.18 -12.89 18.97
N CYS A 30 -3.83 -12.15 17.91
CA CYS A 30 -2.46 -11.81 17.59
C CYS A 30 -1.94 -10.67 18.47
N GLY A 31 -1.18 -11.02 19.52
CA GLY A 31 -0.53 -10.05 20.41
C GLY A 31 0.33 -9.01 19.68
N PRO A 32 1.25 -9.42 18.79
CA PRO A 32 2.07 -8.47 18.02
C PRO A 32 1.27 -7.53 17.10
N CYS A 33 0.12 -7.98 16.58
CA CYS A 33 -0.76 -7.16 15.75
C CYS A 33 -1.34 -5.97 16.52
N LYS A 34 -1.61 -6.14 17.83
CA LYS A 34 -2.08 -5.06 18.70
C LYS A 34 -1.06 -3.95 18.93
N ILE A 35 0.22 -4.25 18.71
CA ILE A 35 1.32 -3.27 18.77
C ILE A 35 1.47 -2.60 17.40
N LEU A 36 1.45 -3.38 16.32
CA LEU A 36 1.69 -2.88 14.97
C LEU A 36 0.53 -2.02 14.44
N GLY A 37 -0.71 -2.45 14.63
CA GLY A 37 -1.89 -1.78 14.10
C GLY A 37 -1.97 -0.27 14.41
N PRO A 38 -1.85 0.15 15.69
CA PRO A 38 -1.85 1.57 16.05
C PRO A 38 -0.70 2.38 15.43
N VAL A 39 0.47 1.74 15.23
CA VAL A 39 1.62 2.40 14.57
C VAL A 39 1.32 2.64 13.10
N LEU A 40 0.74 1.66 12.40
CA LEU A 40 0.33 1.80 11.00
C LEU A 40 -0.77 2.85 10.84
N GLU A 41 -1.77 2.86 11.74
CA GLU A 41 -2.84 3.86 11.74
C GLU A 41 -2.28 5.28 11.91
N LYS A 42 -1.39 5.48 12.91
CA LYS A 42 -0.71 6.76 13.12
C LYS A 42 0.11 7.21 11.91
N LEU A 43 0.83 6.28 11.26
CA LEU A 43 1.62 6.59 10.07
C LEU A 43 0.72 6.94 8.87
N ALA A 44 -0.43 6.28 8.72
CA ALA A 44 -1.39 6.58 7.68
C ALA A 44 -1.94 8.01 7.84
N GLU A 45 -2.25 8.42 9.07
CA GLU A 45 -2.67 9.78 9.39
C GLU A 45 -1.54 10.80 9.14
N LYS A 46 -0.31 10.49 9.57
CA LYS A 46 0.86 11.37 9.39
C LYS A 46 1.22 11.60 7.92
N HIS A 47 1.07 10.57 7.08
CA HIS A 47 1.41 10.60 5.67
C HIS A 47 0.20 10.83 4.76
N ASN A 48 -0.82 11.51 5.27
CA ASN A 48 -2.10 11.76 4.61
C ASN A 48 -1.94 11.97 3.09
N ASP A 49 -2.75 11.25 2.32
CA ASP A 49 -2.76 11.21 0.85
C ASP A 49 -1.55 10.59 0.13
N LYS A 50 -0.49 10.13 0.82
CA LYS A 50 0.62 9.42 0.16
C LYS A 50 0.33 7.93 -0.09
N TRP A 51 -0.43 7.32 0.80
CA TRP A 51 -0.84 5.92 0.74
C TRP A 51 -2.06 5.73 1.64
N VAL A 52 -2.72 4.58 1.55
CA VAL A 52 -3.87 4.24 2.40
C VAL A 52 -3.63 2.93 3.14
N LEU A 53 -4.12 2.84 4.37
CA LEU A 53 -4.11 1.62 5.15
C LEU A 53 -5.41 0.84 4.95
N ALA A 54 -5.30 -0.44 4.67
CA ALA A 54 -6.38 -1.41 4.69
C ALA A 54 -6.03 -2.53 5.67
N LYS A 55 -7.02 -3.04 6.40
CA LYS A 55 -6.80 -4.12 7.37
C LYS A 55 -7.62 -5.33 6.96
N VAL A 56 -7.01 -6.50 7.00
CA VAL A 56 -7.62 -7.78 6.62
C VAL A 56 -7.51 -8.73 7.80
N ASN A 57 -8.64 -9.00 8.45
CA ASN A 57 -8.70 -10.04 9.45
C ASN A 57 -8.64 -11.42 8.76
N THR A 58 -7.57 -12.14 9.02
CA THR A 58 -7.30 -13.46 8.41
C THR A 58 -8.26 -14.56 8.86
N GLU A 59 -8.96 -14.39 9.99
CA GLU A 59 -9.98 -15.32 10.47
C GLU A 59 -11.31 -15.15 9.71
N VAL A 60 -11.60 -13.92 9.29
CA VAL A 60 -12.79 -13.55 8.50
C VAL A 60 -12.55 -13.83 7.01
N HIS A 61 -11.38 -13.43 6.51
CA HIS A 61 -11.02 -13.47 5.09
C HIS A 61 -9.99 -14.57 4.79
N GLN A 62 -10.34 -15.82 5.12
CA GLN A 62 -9.43 -16.97 5.02
C GLN A 62 -8.95 -17.22 3.58
N GLU A 63 -9.85 -17.07 2.60
CA GLU A 63 -9.51 -17.24 1.18
C GLU A 63 -8.50 -16.20 0.70
N LEU A 64 -8.64 -14.94 1.12
CA LEU A 64 -7.66 -13.89 0.83
C LEU A 64 -6.32 -14.18 1.50
N ALA A 65 -6.34 -14.62 2.76
CA ALA A 65 -5.13 -15.01 3.48
C ALA A 65 -4.39 -16.15 2.76
N MET A 66 -5.11 -17.15 2.25
CA MET A 66 -4.54 -18.23 1.45
C MET A 66 -4.01 -17.72 0.09
N GLN A 67 -4.78 -16.92 -0.62
CA GLN A 67 -4.42 -16.36 -1.92
C GLN A 67 -3.11 -15.57 -1.85
N TYR A 68 -2.94 -14.76 -0.81
CA TYR A 68 -1.74 -13.96 -0.59
C TYR A 68 -0.64 -14.68 0.21
N GLY A 69 -0.81 -15.97 0.47
CA GLY A 69 0.22 -16.82 1.08
C GLY A 69 0.59 -16.41 2.50
N ILE A 70 -0.39 -15.95 3.30
CA ILE A 70 -0.17 -15.53 4.68
C ILE A 70 0.14 -16.75 5.55
N ARG A 71 1.42 -16.91 5.91
CA ARG A 71 1.92 -18.03 6.75
C ARG A 71 2.12 -17.67 8.22
N GLY A 72 2.05 -16.38 8.54
CA GLY A 72 2.20 -15.84 9.89
C GLY A 72 1.70 -14.40 9.93
N ILE A 73 1.24 -13.97 11.10
CA ILE A 73 0.70 -12.62 11.32
C ILE A 73 1.43 -11.91 12.47
N PRO A 74 1.54 -10.57 12.43
CA PRO A 74 1.08 -9.70 11.36
C PRO A 74 1.92 -9.87 10.10
N ASN A 75 1.29 -9.75 8.94
CA ASN A 75 1.97 -9.68 7.64
C ASN A 75 1.44 -8.46 6.92
N VAL A 76 2.35 -7.61 6.43
CA VAL A 76 2.00 -6.36 5.78
C VAL A 76 2.48 -6.42 4.34
N LYS A 77 1.58 -6.12 3.40
CA LYS A 77 1.87 -6.11 1.97
C LYS A 77 1.57 -4.73 1.39
N LEU A 78 2.45 -4.24 0.53
CA LEU A 78 2.25 -3.02 -0.23
C LEU A 78 1.72 -3.33 -1.62
N PHE A 79 0.59 -2.72 -1.97
CA PHE A 79 -0.05 -2.84 -3.28
C PHE A 79 0.11 -1.55 -4.07
N ILE A 80 0.60 -1.67 -5.30
CA ILE A 80 0.70 -0.58 -6.29
C ILE A 80 0.31 -1.17 -7.64
N ASP A 81 -0.54 -0.47 -8.40
CA ASP A 81 -1.02 -0.88 -9.73
C ASP A 81 -1.60 -2.31 -9.75
N GLY A 82 -2.34 -2.65 -8.70
CA GLY A 82 -2.99 -3.95 -8.51
C GLY A 82 -2.08 -5.09 -8.10
N GLN A 83 -0.78 -4.84 -7.88
CA GLN A 83 0.22 -5.86 -7.60
C GLN A 83 0.90 -5.64 -6.26
N VAL A 84 1.35 -6.73 -5.63
CA VAL A 84 2.18 -6.66 -4.44
C VAL A 84 3.61 -6.29 -4.84
N THR A 85 4.10 -5.14 -4.39
CA THR A 85 5.44 -4.65 -4.75
C THR A 85 6.48 -4.88 -3.65
N ASP A 86 6.05 -4.95 -2.39
CA ASP A 86 6.92 -5.20 -1.24
C ASP A 86 6.10 -5.77 -0.06
N GLU A 87 6.75 -6.45 0.88
CA GLU A 87 6.12 -7.02 2.06
C GLU A 87 7.07 -7.18 3.26
N PHE A 88 6.50 -7.24 4.46
CA PHE A 88 7.22 -7.69 5.65
C PHE A 88 6.31 -8.51 6.57
N THR A 89 6.93 -9.34 7.42
CA THR A 89 6.22 -10.13 8.45
C THR A 89 6.74 -9.79 9.83
N GLY A 90 5.84 -9.67 10.81
CA GLY A 90 6.14 -9.35 12.19
C GLY A 90 5.96 -7.86 12.53
N ALA A 91 6.04 -7.56 13.83
CA ALA A 91 5.96 -6.19 14.31
C ALA A 91 7.33 -5.52 14.24
N MET A 92 7.37 -4.28 13.73
CA MET A 92 8.58 -3.46 13.65
C MET A 92 8.35 -2.09 14.31
N PRO A 93 9.42 -1.41 14.77
CA PRO A 93 9.31 -0.03 15.26
C PRO A 93 8.85 0.95 14.16
N GLU A 94 8.17 2.02 14.55
CA GLU A 94 7.67 3.08 13.65
C GLU A 94 8.73 3.57 12.65
N ALA A 95 9.94 3.87 13.14
CA ALA A 95 11.04 4.35 12.30
C ALA A 95 11.48 3.33 11.23
N ALA A 96 11.42 2.04 11.52
CA ALA A 96 11.76 0.99 10.54
C ALA A 96 10.68 0.89 9.45
N ILE A 97 9.41 1.05 9.82
CA ILE A 97 8.29 1.07 8.88
C ILE A 97 8.39 2.30 7.98
N GLU A 98 8.70 3.49 8.52
CA GLU A 98 8.91 4.70 7.72
C GLU A 98 10.06 4.53 6.72
N GLN A 99 11.18 3.94 7.13
CA GLN A 99 12.30 3.67 6.25
C GLN A 99 11.97 2.67 5.14
N TRP A 100 11.20 1.63 5.47
CA TRP A 100 10.74 0.66 4.49
C TRP A 100 9.78 1.32 3.48
N LEU A 101 8.79 2.08 3.94
CA LEU A 101 7.85 2.82 3.07
C LEU A 101 8.58 3.81 2.14
N GLN A 102 9.61 4.51 2.62
CA GLN A 102 10.40 5.43 1.81
C GLN A 102 11.17 4.74 0.67
N LYS A 103 11.54 3.46 0.84
CA LYS A 103 12.22 2.66 -0.19
C LYS A 103 11.23 1.98 -1.13
N ALA A 104 10.12 1.49 -0.58
CA ALA A 104 9.14 0.68 -1.30
C ALA A 104 8.18 1.53 -2.15
N ILE A 105 7.83 2.75 -1.70
CA ILE A 105 6.93 3.63 -2.45
C ILE A 105 7.76 4.44 -3.47
N PRO A 106 7.51 4.30 -4.78
CA PRO A 106 8.17 5.11 -5.80
C PRO A 106 7.85 6.59 -5.58
N SER A 107 8.86 7.44 -5.72
CA SER A 107 8.66 8.88 -5.53
C SER A 107 7.66 9.44 -6.57
N LYS A 108 6.88 10.47 -6.18
CA LYS A 108 6.02 11.20 -7.14
C LYS A 108 6.80 11.70 -8.36
N PHE A 109 8.08 12.01 -8.20
CA PHE A 109 8.97 12.36 -9.31
C PHE A 109 9.19 11.19 -10.27
N ALA A 110 9.46 9.98 -9.76
CA ALA A 110 9.55 8.78 -10.59
C ALA A 110 8.23 8.50 -11.32
N GLN A 111 7.09 8.73 -10.67
CA GLN A 111 5.78 8.62 -11.32
C GLN A 111 5.58 9.68 -12.42
N HIS A 112 5.91 10.95 -12.16
CA HIS A 112 5.83 12.01 -13.18
C HIS A 112 6.77 11.77 -14.36
N VAL A 113 7.98 11.23 -14.11
CA VAL A 113 8.92 10.86 -15.17
C VAL A 113 8.40 9.69 -15.99
N ALA A 114 7.83 8.66 -15.36
CA ALA A 114 7.19 7.55 -16.05
C ALA A 114 5.98 8.02 -16.89
N GLN A 115 5.17 8.93 -16.36
CA GLN A 115 4.04 9.52 -17.06
C GLN A 115 4.48 10.39 -18.24
N ALA A 116 5.51 11.22 -18.05
CA ALA A 116 6.11 12.01 -19.12
C ALA A 116 6.70 11.11 -20.22
N ALA A 117 7.36 10.01 -19.85
CA ALA A 117 7.89 9.04 -20.81
C ALA A 117 6.78 8.32 -21.60
N ASP A 118 5.66 7.95 -20.96
CA ASP A 118 4.50 7.35 -21.63
C ASP A 118 3.84 8.33 -22.61
N LEU A 119 3.66 9.59 -22.21
CA LEU A 119 3.13 10.66 -23.07
C LEU A 119 4.01 10.92 -24.29
N LEU A 120 5.34 10.84 -24.12
CA LEU A 120 6.30 10.96 -25.23
C LEU A 120 6.24 9.75 -26.18
N GLN A 121 6.01 8.54 -25.66
CA GLN A 121 5.89 7.33 -26.49
C GLN A 121 4.60 7.27 -27.32
N ARG A 122 3.52 7.94 -26.89
CA ARG A 122 2.26 8.03 -27.64
C ARG A 122 2.32 8.97 -28.84
N GLY A 123 3.44 9.65 -29.06
CA GLY A 123 3.63 10.53 -30.22
C GLY A 123 2.82 11.82 -30.17
N ASP A 124 2.25 12.18 -29.02
CA ASP A 124 1.56 13.46 -28.78
C ASP A 124 2.59 14.61 -28.60
N ILE A 125 3.39 14.85 -29.65
CA ILE A 125 4.40 15.92 -29.72
C ILE A 125 3.76 17.30 -29.43
N GLN A 126 2.45 17.47 -29.66
CA GLN A 126 1.75 18.74 -29.45
C GLN A 126 1.56 19.12 -27.96
N LYS A 127 1.42 18.17 -27.03
CA LYS A 127 1.30 18.49 -25.59
C LYS A 127 2.64 18.71 -24.90
N SER A 128 3.74 18.33 -25.53
CA SER A 128 5.08 18.49 -24.97
C SER A 128 5.54 19.96 -24.89
N GLN A 129 4.88 20.89 -25.60
CA GLN A 129 5.24 22.32 -25.57
C GLN A 129 4.52 23.10 -24.46
N GLU A 130 3.33 22.68 -24.04
CA GLU A 130 2.51 23.43 -23.06
C GLU A 130 2.97 23.22 -21.60
N ILE A 131 3.80 22.20 -21.33
CA ILE A 131 4.35 21.91 -20.00
C ILE A 131 5.69 22.65 -19.76
N LEU A 132 6.28 23.25 -20.79
CA LEU A 132 7.60 23.92 -20.71
C LEU A 132 7.54 25.46 -20.74
N GLU A 133 6.33 26.06 -20.71
CA GLU A 133 6.12 27.49 -20.43
C GLU A 133 5.66 27.74 -18.98
#